data_AF-A0A7V0SS04-F1
#
_entry.id   AF-A0A7V0SS04-F1
#
_cell.length_a   1.000
_cell.length_b   1.000
_cell.length_c   1.000
_cell.angle_alpha   90.00
_cell.angle_beta   90.00
_cell.angle_gamma   90.00
#
_symmetry.space_group_name_H-M   'P 1'
#
loop_
_entity.id
_entity.type
_entity.pdbx_description
1 polymer ?
#
loop_
_entity_poly.entity_id
_entity_poly.type
_entity_poly.pdbx_seq_one_letter_code
_entity_poly.pdbx_strand_id
1 'polypeptide(L)' 'KNYDEGEIVFQAKTRISKDDTAESLAEKIHKLEYQYYPEVIAQCIDKL' A
#
# COMPACT_ATOMS: atom_id res chain seq x y z
N LYS A 1 -19.68 -13.16 -8.02
CA LYS A 1 -18.42 -12.59 -8.54
C LYS A 1 -17.84 -11.77 -7.42
N ASN A 2 -16.60 -12.04 -7.03
CA ASN A 2 -16.03 -11.49 -5.81
C ASN A 2 -15.07 -10.35 -6.15
N TYR A 3 -15.17 -9.25 -5.41
CA TYR A 3 -14.30 -8.07 -5.53
C TYR A 3 -13.16 -8.20 -4.53
N ASP A 4 -12.01 -7.62 -4.84
CA ASP A 4 -10.81 -7.59 -3.99
C ASP A 4 -10.21 -8.97 -3.62
N GLU A 5 -10.48 -10.00 -4.44
CA GLU A 5 -9.90 -11.36 -4.30
C GLU A 5 -8.73 -11.63 -5.26
N GLY A 6 -8.03 -10.58 -5.68
CA GLY A 6 -6.79 -10.73 -6.46
C GLY A 6 -5.69 -11.40 -5.63
N GLU A 7 -4.70 -11.97 -6.31
CA GLU A 7 -3.49 -12.48 -5.65
C GLU A 7 -2.72 -11.34 -4.97
N ILE A 8 -2.20 -11.59 -3.77
CA ILE A 8 -1.42 -10.60 -3.01
C ILE A 8 0.01 -10.55 -3.59
N VAL A 9 0.36 -9.43 -4.22
CA VAL A 9 1.69 -9.21 -4.82
C VAL A 9 2.69 -8.62 -3.81
N PHE A 10 2.25 -7.66 -3.00
CA PHE A 10 3.08 -6.99 -1.99
C PHE A 10 2.22 -6.38 -0.88
N GLN A 11 2.76 -6.31 0.35
CA GLN A 11 2.11 -5.67 1.48
C GLN A 11 3.11 -4.84 2.30
N ALA A 12 2.69 -3.64 2.71
CA ALA A 12 3.44 -2.78 3.62
C ALA A 12 2.59 -2.42 4.85
N LYS A 13 3.26 -2.02 5.93
CA LYS A 13 2.61 -1.63 7.19
C LYS A 13 3.16 -0.31 7.72
N THR A 14 2.32 0.43 8.43
CA THR A 14 2.70 1.64 9.17
C THR A 14 2.33 1.51 10.64
N ARG A 15 3.02 2.27 11.51
CA ARG A 15 2.71 2.31 12.93
C ARG A 15 1.54 3.26 13.19
N ILE A 16 0.63 2.83 14.04
CA ILE A 16 -0.49 3.63 14.54
C ILE A 16 -0.15 4.10 15.96
N SER A 17 -0.42 5.38 16.22
CA SER A 17 -0.34 6.03 17.54
C SER A 17 -1.75 6.29 18.08
N LYS A 18 -1.85 6.53 19.39
CA LYS A 18 -3.10 6.98 20.03
C LYS A 18 -3.56 8.35 19.54
N ASP A 19 -2.64 9.16 19.03
CA ASP A 19 -2.89 10.52 18.54
C ASP A 19 -3.21 10.56 17.04
N ASP A 20 -3.27 9.42 16.36
CA ASP A 20 -3.64 9.39 14.95
C ASP A 20 -5.11 9.74 14.77
N THR A 21 -5.38 10.67 13.85
CA THR A 21 -6.72 10.96 13.33
C THR A 21 -6.96 10.18 12.04
N ALA A 22 -8.19 10.20 11.55
CA ALA A 22 -8.50 9.58 10.25
C ALA A 22 -7.66 10.21 9.12
N GLU A 23 -7.45 11.52 9.18
CA GLU A 23 -6.65 12.29 8.22
C GLU A 23 -5.16 11.92 8.31
N SER A 24 -4.58 11.86 9.53
CA SER A 24 -3.17 11.48 9.68
C SER A 24 -2.92 10.03 9.25
N LEU A 25 -3.89 9.14 9.48
CA LEU A 25 -3.83 7.76 9.04
C LEU A 25 -3.91 7.65 7.51
N ALA A 26 -4.81 8.41 6.87
CA ALA A 26 -4.91 8.48 5.41
C ALA A 26 -3.60 8.97 4.79
N GLU A 27 -2.97 10.02 5.34
CA GLU A 27 -1.66 10.48 4.88
C GLU A 27 -0.57 9.41 5.01
N LYS A 28 -0.57 8.65 6.12
CA LYS A 28 0.39 7.53 6.29
C LYS A 28 0.18 6.44 5.25
N ILE A 29 -1.07 6.10 4.95
CA ILE A 29 -1.41 5.12 3.91
C ILE A 29 -0.95 5.62 2.54
N HIS A 30 -1.29 6.87 2.18
CA HIS A 30 -0.88 7.45 0.91
C HIS A 30 0.64 7.51 0.76
N LYS A 31 1.39 7.82 1.82
CA LYS A 31 2.87 7.77 1.78
C LYS A 31 3.40 6.38 1.43
N LEU A 32 2.79 5.32 1.98
CA LEU A 32 3.15 3.94 1.62
C LEU A 32 2.79 3.65 0.15
N GLU A 33 1.61 4.06 -0.31
CA GLU A 33 1.18 3.85 -1.70
C GLU A 33 2.12 4.56 -2.69
N TYR A 34 2.44 5.83 -2.46
CA TYR A 34 3.37 6.59 -3.30
C TYR A 34 4.76 5.97 -3.35
N GLN A 35 5.23 5.40 -2.24
CA GLN A 35 6.54 4.77 -2.19
C GLN A 35 6.54 3.42 -2.91
N TYR A 36 5.62 2.52 -2.58
CA TYR A 36 5.71 1.13 -3.00
C TYR A 36 4.96 0.82 -4.28
N TYR A 37 3.86 1.51 -4.57
CA TYR A 37 3.03 1.15 -5.72
C TYR A 37 3.78 1.23 -7.07
N PRO A 38 4.48 2.33 -7.41
CA PRO A 38 5.24 2.39 -8.66
C PRO A 38 6.41 1.40 -8.69
N GLU A 39 7.11 1.22 -7.56
CA GLU A 39 8.27 0.33 -7.48
C GLU A 39 7.87 -1.13 -7.67
N VAL A 40 6.80 -1.58 -7.01
CA VAL A 40 6.32 -2.96 -7.11
C VAL A 40 5.79 -3.24 -8.52
N ILE A 41 5.08 -2.30 -9.14
CA ILE A 41 4.64 -2.45 -10.54
C ILE A 41 5.86 -2.61 -11.46
N ALA A 42 6.88 -1.76 -11.32
CA ALA A 42 8.10 -1.86 -12.11
C ALA A 42 8.79 -3.23 -11.93
N GLN A 43 8.94 -3.69 -10.68
CA GLN A 43 9.49 -5.01 -10.39
C GLN A 43 8.67 -6.15 -10.99
N CYS A 44 7.34 -6.03 -11.04
CA CYS A 44 6.48 -7.02 -11.68
C CYS A 44 6.70 -7.05 -13.19
N ILE A 45 6.83 -5.88 -13.83
CA ILE A 45 7.08 -5.77 -15.27
C ILE A 45 8.46 -6.31 -15.64
N ASP A 46 9.50 -5.97 -14.86
CA ASP A 46 10.88 -6.40 -15.12
C ASP A 46 11.09 -7.91 -14.92
N LYS A 47 10.20 -8.57 -14.18
CA LYS A 47 10.24 -10.03 -13.93
C LYS A 47 9.44 -10.85 -14.96
N LEU A 48 8.75 -10.20 -15.89
CA LEU A 48 8.07 -10.86 -17.03
C LEU A 48 9.08 -11.23 -18.12
#